data_AF-A0A7X2D115-F1
#
_entry.id   AF-A0A7X2D115-F1
#
_cell.length_a   1.000
_cell.length_b   1.000
_cell.length_c   1.000
_cell.angle_alpha   90.00
_cell.angle_beta   90.00
_cell.angle_gamma   90.00
#
_symmetry.space_group_name_H-M   'P 1'
#
loop_
_entity.id
_entity.type
_entity.pdbx_description
1 polymer ?
#
loop_
_entity_poly.entity_id
_entity_poly.type
_entity_poly.pdbx_seq_one_letter_code
_entity_poly.pdbx_strand_id
1 'polypeptide(L)'
;MELTKEQWHDVRFALRLIIRNKHNAKKAKMINDAMQMIKDPVDRDIFTKYYLEGWGIIKITMNMYYSKSAVIHRNNRATKQFVENYYDGYLLRMFEE
;
A
#
# COMPACT_ATOMS: atom_id res chain seq x y z
N MET A 1 13.73 0.59 11.99
CA MET A 1 13.26 1.96 12.30
C MET A 1 11.74 1.94 12.38
N GLU A 2 11.15 2.61 13.38
CA GLU A 2 9.68 2.72 13.51
C GLU A 2 9.25 4.14 13.15
N LEU A 3 8.51 4.29 12.05
CA LEU A 3 8.01 5.59 11.58
C LEU A 3 6.85 6.10 12.46
N THR A 4 6.78 7.41 12.64
CA THR A 4 5.66 8.08 13.31
C THR A 4 4.36 7.98 12.49
N LYS A 5 3.22 8.31 13.11
CA LYS A 5 1.92 8.32 12.41
C LYS A 5 1.90 9.29 11.22
N GLU A 6 2.57 10.43 11.35
CA GLU A 6 2.68 11.47 10.31
C GLU A 6 3.58 11.00 9.17
N GLN A 7 4.74 10.42 9.47
CA GLN A 7 5.61 9.84 8.43
C GLN A 7 4.88 8.72 7.67
N TRP A 8 4.13 7.86 8.35
CA TRP A 8 3.29 6.87 7.68
C TRP A 8 2.17 7.49 6.83
N HIS A 9 1.63 8.64 7.23
CA HIS A 9 0.68 9.39 6.41
C HIS A 9 1.34 9.84 5.11
N ASP A 10 2.55 10.39 5.19
CA ASP A 10 3.30 10.90 4.04
C ASP A 10 3.71 9.77 3.08
N VAL A 11 4.19 8.64 3.62
CA VAL A 11 4.44 7.42 2.83
C VAL A 11 3.19 6.99 2.06
N ARG A 12 2.02 6.92 2.72
CA ARG A 12 0.77 6.52 2.06
C ARG A 12 0.30 7.53 1.02
N PHE A 13 0.60 8.82 1.22
CA PHE A 13 0.26 9.88 0.27
C PHE A 13 1.17 9.82 -0.96
N ALA A 14 2.49 9.75 -0.77
CA ALA A 14 3.46 9.59 -1.83
C ALA A 14 3.18 8.33 -2.67
N LEU A 15 2.90 7.21 -2.02
CA LEU A 15 2.56 5.95 -2.69
C LEU A 15 1.30 6.08 -3.56
N ARG A 16 0.28 6.80 -3.09
CA ARG A 16 -0.92 7.09 -3.89
C ARG A 16 -0.59 7.91 -5.13
N LEU A 17 0.26 8.93 -5.01
CA LEU A 17 0.69 9.75 -6.15
C LEU A 17 1.49 8.93 -7.17
N ILE A 18 2.47 8.16 -6.71
CA ILE A 18 3.35 7.34 -7.56
C ILE A 18 2.55 6.29 -8.33
N ILE A 19 1.67 5.57 -7.64
CA ILE A 19 0.92 4.48 -8.25
C ILE A 19 -0.19 5.00 -9.18
N ARG A 20 -0.96 6.00 -8.75
CA ARG A 20 -2.11 6.48 -9.56
C ARG A 20 -1.70 7.24 -10.82
N ASN A 21 -0.56 7.91 -10.81
CA ASN A 21 -0.06 8.65 -11.97
C ASN A 21 0.73 7.77 -12.96
N LYS A 22 1.02 6.51 -12.62
CA LYS A 22 1.66 5.58 -13.54
C LYS A 22 0.59 4.86 -14.37
N HIS A 23 0.45 5.26 -15.63
CA HIS A 23 -0.49 4.69 -16.61
C HIS A 23 -0.40 3.15 -16.75
N ASN A 24 0.74 2.56 -16.37
CA ASN A 24 1.01 1.13 -16.39
C ASN A 24 1.52 0.60 -15.02
N ALA A 25 1.10 1.18 -13.90
CA ALA A 25 1.54 0.77 -12.56
C ALA A 25 1.42 -0.75 -12.33
N LYS A 26 0.29 -1.35 -12.76
CA LYS A 26 0.05 -2.80 -12.68
C LYS A 26 1.00 -3.66 -13.51
N LYS A 27 1.67 -3.09 -14.52
CA LYS A 27 2.63 -3.78 -15.38
C LYS A 27 4.08 -3.53 -14.97
N ALA A 28 4.32 -2.62 -14.04
CA ALA A 28 5.67 -2.31 -13.59
C ALA A 28 6.21 -3.49 -12.76
N LYS A 29 7.32 -4.08 -13.22
CA LYS A 29 7.99 -5.21 -12.56
C LYS A 29 8.20 -4.95 -11.07
N MET A 30 8.71 -3.77 -10.71
CA MET A 30 9.00 -3.40 -9.32
C MET A 30 7.74 -3.35 -8.43
N ILE A 31 6.59 -2.97 -8.99
CA ILE A 31 5.32 -3.00 -8.25
C ILE A 31 4.89 -4.44 -8.06
N ASN A 32 4.96 -5.27 -9.10
CA ASN A 32 4.58 -6.67 -9.02
C ASN A 32 5.47 -7.47 -8.06
N ASP A 33 6.79 -7.22 -8.07
CA ASP A 33 7.75 -7.85 -7.16
C ASP A 33 7.42 -7.46 -5.70
N ALA A 34 7.20 -6.17 -5.41
CA ALA A 34 6.80 -5.71 -4.08
C ALA A 34 5.42 -6.26 -3.62
N MET A 35 4.48 -6.46 -4.56
CA MET A 35 3.18 -7.08 -4.27
C MET A 35 3.31 -8.54 -3.82
N GLN A 36 4.28 -9.30 -4.34
CA GLN A 36 4.50 -10.68 -3.91
C GLN A 36 5.00 -10.79 -2.47
N MET A 37 5.61 -9.73 -1.95
CA MET A 37 6.11 -9.67 -0.58
C MET A 37 5.00 -9.44 0.45
N ILE A 38 3.79 -9.06 0.01
CA ILE A 38 2.62 -9.00 0.88
C ILE A 38 2.17 -10.43 1.19
N LYS A 39 2.31 -10.85 2.45
CA LYS A 39 2.20 -12.26 2.88
C LYS A 39 0.76 -12.78 2.87
N ASP A 40 -0.19 -11.98 3.38
CA ASP A 40 -1.60 -12.37 3.45
C ASP A 40 -2.29 -12.04 2.11
N PRO A 41 -2.88 -13.01 1.41
CA PRO A 41 -3.59 -12.76 0.15
C PRO A 41 -4.74 -11.74 0.27
N VAL A 42 -5.43 -11.69 1.42
CA VAL A 42 -6.51 -10.73 1.68
C VAL A 42 -5.95 -9.32 1.80
N ASP A 43 -4.82 -9.17 2.50
CA ASP A 43 -4.13 -7.88 2.62
C ASP A 43 -3.66 -7.38 1.25
N ARG A 44 -3.13 -8.30 0.43
CA ARG A 44 -2.70 -8.04 -0.94
C ARG A 44 -3.88 -7.60 -1.82
N ASP A 45 -5.04 -8.25 -1.70
CA ASP A 45 -6.23 -7.86 -2.44
C ASP A 45 -6.73 -6.48 -2.01
N ILE A 46 -6.84 -6.21 -0.71
CA ILE A 46 -7.22 -4.89 -0.17
C ILE A 46 -6.27 -3.79 -0.67
N PHE A 47 -4.95 -4.04 -0.64
CA PHE A 47 -3.95 -3.10 -1.16
C PHE A 47 -4.16 -2.85 -2.65
N THR A 48 -4.38 -3.91 -3.44
CA THR A 48 -4.65 -3.83 -4.89
C THR A 48 -5.87 -2.94 -5.16
N LYS A 49 -6.98 -3.19 -4.46
CA LYS A 49 -8.20 -2.39 -4.59
C LYS A 49 -7.96 -0.93 -4.25
N TYR A 50 -7.24 -0.66 -3.17
CA TYR A 50 -7.03 0.70 -2.69
C TYR A 50 -6.05 1.52 -3.55
N TYR A 51 -4.87 0.96 -3.83
CA TYR A 51 -3.78 1.67 -4.51
C TYR A 51 -3.83 1.52 -6.03
N LEU A 52 -4.08 0.31 -6.56
CA LEU A 52 -3.99 0.02 -7.99
C LEU A 52 -5.33 0.17 -8.73
N GLU A 53 -6.46 0.00 -8.04
CA GLU A 53 -7.80 0.19 -8.62
C GLU A 53 -8.49 1.47 -8.14
N GLY A 54 -7.90 2.20 -7.19
CA GLY A 54 -8.38 3.49 -6.73
C GLY A 54 -9.66 3.44 -5.88
N TRP A 55 -10.03 2.28 -5.33
CA TRP A 55 -11.19 2.16 -4.46
C TRP A 55 -10.97 2.90 -3.14
N GLY A 56 -11.99 3.62 -2.66
CA GLY A 56 -12.00 4.17 -1.31
C GLY A 56 -12.25 3.09 -0.25
N ILE A 57 -11.82 3.35 1.00
CA ILE A 57 -12.00 2.41 2.12
C ILE A 57 -13.46 1.96 2.28
N ILE A 58 -14.43 2.88 2.17
CA ILE A 58 -15.86 2.58 2.30
C ILE A 58 -16.33 1.61 1.20
N LYS A 59 -15.84 1.79 -0.04
CA LYS A 59 -16.17 0.87 -1.13
C LYS A 59 -15.63 -0.53 -0.84
N ILE A 60 -14.40 -0.62 -0.33
CA ILE A 60 -13.77 -1.90 0.04
C ILE A 60 -14.56 -2.58 1.16
N THR A 61 -14.94 -1.86 2.23
CA THR A 61 -15.70 -2.45 3.35
C THR A 61 -17.01 -3.06 2.87
N MET A 62 -17.74 -2.37 2.00
CA MET A 62 -19.04 -2.84 1.49
C MET A 62 -18.91 -4.05 0.57
N ASN A 63 -17.89 -4.07 -0.30
CA ASN A 63 -17.76 -5.11 -1.33
C ASN A 63 -17.01 -6.37 -0.82
N MET A 64 -16.20 -6.23 0.22
CA MET A 64 -15.42 -7.35 0.80
C MET A 64 -15.94 -7.82 2.15
N TYR A 65 -17.06 -7.26 2.63
CA TYR A 65 -17.72 -7.64 3.89
C TYR A 65 -16.83 -7.56 5.14
N TYR A 66 -15.89 -6.61 5.16
CA TYR A 66 -15.03 -6.32 6.30
C TYR A 66 -15.43 -5.03 7.00
N SER A 67 -15.20 -4.97 8.31
CA SER A 67 -15.34 -3.71 9.05
C SER A 67 -14.31 -2.68 8.58
N LYS A 68 -14.64 -1.39 8.74
CA LYS A 68 -13.72 -0.28 8.41
C LYS A 68 -12.38 -0.39 9.13
N SER A 69 -12.39 -0.76 10.41
CA SER A 69 -11.16 -0.95 11.19
C SER A 69 -10.31 -2.10 10.65
N ALA A 70 -10.92 -3.22 10.27
CA ALA A 70 -10.22 -4.34 9.67
C ALA A 70 -9.58 -3.96 8.33
N VAL A 71 -10.31 -3.27 7.44
CA VAL A 71 -9.75 -2.81 6.16
C VAL A 71 -8.56 -1.86 6.37
N ILE A 72 -8.68 -0.89 7.28
CA ILE A 72 -7.58 0.05 7.58
C ILE A 72 -6.35 -0.70 8.12
N HIS A 73 -6.54 -1.60 9.08
CA HIS A 73 -5.43 -2.35 9.67
C HIS A 73 -4.73 -3.23 8.64
N ARG A 74 -5.49 -3.98 7.84
CA ARG A 74 -4.97 -4.83 6.76
C ARG A 74 -4.24 -4.01 5.70
N ASN A 75 -4.83 -2.90 5.26
CA ASN A 75 -4.18 -2.02 4.28
C ASN A 75 -2.88 -1.41 4.82
N ASN A 76 -2.83 -1.02 6.09
CA ASN A 76 -1.61 -0.50 6.71
C ASN A 76 -0.51 -1.58 6.79
N ARG A 77 -0.88 -2.81 7.18
CA ARG A 77 0.05 -3.94 7.22
C ARG A 77 0.58 -4.29 5.83
N ALA A 78 -0.30 -4.33 4.83
CA ALA A 78 0.07 -4.52 3.42
C ALA A 78 1.00 -3.41 2.93
N THR A 79 0.68 -2.16 3.26
CA THR A 79 1.49 -0.99 2.87
C THR A 79 2.90 -1.11 3.43
N LYS A 80 3.04 -1.47 4.70
CA LYS A 80 4.35 -1.67 5.33
C LYS A 80 5.19 -2.71 4.57
N GLN A 81 4.63 -3.90 4.34
CA GLN A 81 5.32 -4.98 3.61
C GLN A 81 5.66 -4.57 2.17
N PHE A 82 4.76 -3.84 1.51
CA PHE A 82 5.00 -3.34 0.16
C PHE A 82 6.17 -2.35 0.12
N VAL A 83 6.15 -1.31 0.96
CA VAL A 83 7.15 -0.23 0.89
C VAL A 83 8.53 -0.66 1.32
N GLU A 84 8.65 -1.67 2.20
CA GLU A 84 9.93 -2.29 2.56
C GLU A 84 10.62 -2.93 1.35
N ASN A 85 9.85 -3.36 0.34
CA ASN A 85 10.36 -4.06 -0.84
C ASN A 85 10.27 -3.22 -2.13
N TYR A 86 9.48 -2.15 -2.12
CA TYR A 86 9.35 -1.27 -3.27
C TYR A 86 10.57 -0.36 -3.40
N TYR A 87 11.30 -0.53 -4.51
CA TYR A 87 12.50 0.27 -4.83
C TYR A 87 13.52 0.25 -3.68
N ASP A 88 13.79 -0.95 -3.13
CA ASP A 88 14.71 -1.19 -2.01
C ASP A 88 14.43 -0.26 -0.82
N GLY A 89 13.17 -0.16 -0.39
CA GLY A 89 12.80 0.65 0.76
C GLY A 89 12.96 2.15 0.57
N TYR A 90 13.09 2.66 -0.66
CA TYR A 90 13.42 4.08 -0.89
C TYR A 90 12.47 5.06 -0.20
N LEU A 91 11.16 4.76 -0.18
CA LEU A 91 10.20 5.61 0.52
C LEU A 91 10.43 5.67 2.04
N LEU A 92 11.03 4.63 2.62
CA LEU A 92 11.41 4.61 4.03
C LEU A 92 12.72 5.35 4.25
N ARG A 93 13.68 5.18 3.33
CA ARG A 93 14.99 5.85 3.36
C ARG A 93 14.93 7.37 3.30
N MET A 94 13.83 7.96 2.79
CA MET A 94 13.62 9.41 2.86
C MET A 94 13.55 9.96 4.29
N PHE A 95 13.34 9.08 5.28
CA PHE A 95 13.28 9.42 6.70
C PHE A 95 14.47 8.86 7.49
N GLU A 96 15.42 8.21 6.81
CA GLU A 96 16.71 7.82 7.40
C GLU A 96 17.66 9.01 7.19
N GLU A 97 18.06 9.65 8.30
CA GLU A 97 19.14 10.65 8.30
C GLU A 97 20.51 10.03 8.03
#